data_AF-A0A0T7FZ75-F1
#
_entry.id   AF-A0A0T7FZ75-F1
#
_cell.length_a   1.000
_cell.length_b   1.000
_cell.length_c   1.000
_cell.angle_alpha   90.00
_cell.angle_beta   90.00
_cell.angle_gamma   90.00
#
_symmetry.space_group_name_H-M   'P 1'
#
loop_
_entity.id
_entity.type
_entity.pdbx_description
1 polymer ?
#
loop_
_entity_poly.entity_id
_entity_poly.type
_entity_poly.pdbx_seq_one_letter_code
_entity_poly.pdbx_strand_id
1 'polypeptide(L)'
;MWNSRMRMIFLATVILPSGCGHVTRQLPAQPVPPFSSLSLAGCRHYASNIVDCQLEYGTEFGRQRLGSVQQIELATGRHTGRYQVASCYQAPRIQKELPNFVCRIYDARSGADAGSVLSKGGTAVRLARILGDREQIQYRWTPDKWSRLRD
;
A
#
# COMPACT_ATOMS: atom_id res chain seq x y z
N MET A 1 -5.84 -86.45 -13.90
CA MET A 1 -4.52 -85.84 -14.20
C MET A 1 -4.69 -84.33 -14.20
N TRP A 2 -4.15 -83.66 -13.19
CA TRP A 2 -4.35 -82.23 -12.91
C TRP A 2 -3.07 -81.49 -13.30
N ASN A 3 -3.12 -80.65 -14.34
CA ASN A 3 -1.97 -79.86 -14.79
C ASN A 3 -2.15 -78.37 -14.47
N SER A 4 -1.40 -77.97 -13.43
CA SER A 4 -0.53 -76.79 -13.33
C SER A 4 -0.81 -75.49 -14.12
N ARG A 5 -0.89 -74.43 -13.29
CA ARG A 5 -0.21 -73.12 -13.39
C ARG A 5 -0.73 -72.07 -14.39
N MET A 6 -1.21 -70.96 -13.83
CA MET A 6 -0.62 -69.64 -14.10
C MET A 6 -0.92 -68.70 -12.92
N ARG A 7 0.12 -68.31 -12.17
CA ARG A 7 0.04 -67.22 -11.18
C ARG A 7 0.18 -65.91 -11.95
N MET A 8 -0.85 -65.08 -11.96
CA MET A 8 -0.78 -63.71 -12.50
C MET A 8 -0.70 -62.75 -11.32
N ILE A 9 0.51 -62.25 -11.05
CA ILE A 9 0.78 -61.23 -10.04
C ILE A 9 0.38 -59.89 -10.65
N PHE A 10 -0.72 -59.30 -10.20
CA PHE A 10 -1.08 -57.92 -10.57
C PHE A 10 -0.20 -56.95 -9.78
N LEU A 11 0.74 -56.30 -10.47
CA LEU A 11 1.46 -55.14 -9.97
C LEU A 11 0.50 -53.96 -9.87
N ALA A 12 0.06 -53.64 -8.66
CA ALA A 12 -0.68 -52.41 -8.37
C ALA A 12 0.26 -51.21 -8.52
N THR A 13 0.18 -50.54 -9.67
CA THR A 13 0.85 -49.27 -9.91
C THR A 13 0.05 -48.16 -9.21
N VAL A 14 0.53 -47.74 -8.04
CA VAL A 14 0.01 -46.55 -7.35
C VAL A 14 0.47 -45.32 -8.13
N ILE A 15 -0.41 -44.76 -8.95
CA ILE A 15 -0.21 -43.48 -9.60
C ILE A 15 -0.49 -42.40 -8.55
N LEU A 16 0.56 -41.87 -7.94
CA LEU A 16 0.48 -40.64 -7.14
C LEU A 16 0.14 -39.50 -8.10
N PRO A 17 -1.02 -38.82 -7.97
CA PRO A 17 -1.25 -37.61 -8.74
C PRO A 17 -0.28 -36.56 -8.21
N SER A 18 0.67 -36.14 -9.05
CA SER A 18 1.44 -34.92 -8.85
C SER A 18 0.46 -33.75 -8.90
N GLY A 19 -0.04 -33.36 -7.72
CA GLY A 19 -0.76 -32.11 -7.58
C GLY A 19 0.18 -30.98 -7.97
N CYS A 20 -0.06 -30.35 -9.12
CA CYS A 20 0.52 -29.07 -9.44
C CYS A 20 0.10 -28.09 -8.34
N GLY A 21 0.98 -27.88 -7.37
CA GLY A 21 0.90 -26.73 -6.47
C GLY A 21 1.01 -25.49 -7.33
N HIS A 22 -0.13 -25.01 -7.85
CA HIS A 22 -0.23 -23.62 -8.25
C HIS A 22 0.02 -22.84 -6.98
N VAL A 23 1.26 -22.35 -6.82
CA VAL A 23 1.49 -21.15 -6.05
C VAL A 23 0.63 -20.11 -6.74
N THR A 24 -0.60 -19.96 -6.26
CA THR A 24 -1.46 -18.85 -6.59
C THR A 24 -0.63 -17.65 -6.20
N ARG A 25 0.04 -17.04 -7.18
CA ARG A 25 0.65 -15.72 -7.03
C ARG A 25 -0.52 -14.85 -6.65
N GLN A 26 -0.66 -14.60 -5.35
CA GLN A 26 -1.76 -13.84 -4.79
C GLN A 26 -1.68 -12.49 -5.49
N LEU A 27 -2.61 -12.23 -6.43
CA LEU A 27 -2.71 -10.88 -6.99
C LEU A 27 -2.87 -9.95 -5.79
N PRO A 28 -2.15 -8.81 -5.77
CA PRO A 28 -2.31 -7.86 -4.68
C PRO A 28 -3.79 -7.59 -4.49
N ALA A 29 -4.29 -7.81 -3.26
CA ALA A 29 -5.67 -7.52 -2.94
C ALA A 29 -5.94 -6.07 -3.35
N GLN A 30 -6.98 -5.84 -4.14
CA GLN A 30 -7.34 -4.48 -4.52
C GLN A 30 -7.54 -3.67 -3.24
N PRO A 31 -6.94 -2.47 -3.13
CA PRO A 31 -7.07 -1.66 -1.94
C PRO A 31 -8.54 -1.36 -1.72
N VAL A 32 -8.97 -1.54 -0.48
CA VAL A 32 -10.33 -1.23 -0.05
C VAL A 32 -10.45 0.27 0.24
N PRO A 33 -11.66 0.85 0.17
CA PRO A 33 -11.87 2.23 0.62
C PRO A 33 -11.35 2.46 2.05
N PRO A 34 -10.76 3.62 2.35
CA PRO A 34 -10.56 4.78 1.46
C PRO A 34 -9.31 4.68 0.56
N PHE A 35 -8.51 3.61 0.66
CA PHE A 35 -7.24 3.47 -0.04
C PHE A 35 -7.39 3.23 -1.54
N SER A 36 -8.51 2.64 -1.98
CA SER A 36 -8.89 2.54 -3.40
C SER A 36 -8.91 3.90 -4.12
N SER A 37 -9.18 4.96 -3.37
CA SER A 37 -9.24 6.33 -3.88
C SER A 37 -7.92 7.09 -3.72
N LEU A 38 -6.91 6.50 -3.07
CA LEU A 38 -5.63 7.17 -2.80
C LEU A 38 -4.54 6.70 -3.77
N SER A 39 -3.94 7.64 -4.49
CA SER A 39 -2.87 7.35 -5.45
C SER A 39 -1.75 8.37 -5.37
N LEU A 40 -0.57 7.97 -5.87
CA LEU A 40 0.56 8.87 -6.08
C LEU A 40 0.74 9.16 -7.57
N ALA A 41 0.95 10.43 -7.88
CA ALA A 41 1.20 10.92 -9.22
C ALA A 41 2.38 11.90 -9.24
N GLY A 42 2.89 12.19 -10.44
CA GLY A 42 3.88 13.27 -10.64
C GLY A 42 5.20 13.08 -9.87
N CYS A 43 5.62 11.84 -9.66
CA CYS A 43 6.82 11.53 -8.90
C CYS A 43 8.10 12.03 -9.58
N ARG A 44 8.94 12.73 -8.81
CA ARG A 44 10.24 13.25 -9.24
C ARG A 44 11.35 12.53 -8.50
N HIS A 45 12.34 12.07 -9.26
CA HIS A 45 13.54 11.41 -8.75
C HIS A 45 14.67 12.44 -8.67
N TYR A 46 15.26 12.59 -7.50
CA TYR A 46 16.43 13.44 -7.28
C TYR A 46 17.70 12.58 -7.14
N ALA A 47 18.87 13.18 -7.37
CA ALA A 47 20.17 12.48 -7.39
C ALA A 47 20.53 11.74 -6.08
N SER A 48 19.86 12.08 -4.97
CA SER A 48 20.08 11.50 -3.63
C SER A 48 19.19 10.30 -3.31
N ASN A 49 18.64 9.60 -4.31
CA ASN A 49 17.61 8.56 -4.15
C ASN A 49 16.35 9.05 -3.42
N ILE A 50 16.12 10.36 -3.41
CA ILE A 50 14.90 10.96 -2.89
C ILE A 50 13.87 10.94 -4.01
N VAL A 51 12.73 10.35 -3.72
CA VAL A 51 11.55 10.40 -4.60
C VAL A 51 10.48 11.22 -3.91
N ASP A 52 10.05 12.29 -4.58
CA ASP A 52 8.94 13.14 -4.13
C ASP A 52 7.74 12.97 -5.05
N CYS A 53 6.59 12.65 -4.50
CA CYS A 53 5.36 12.36 -5.23
C CYS A 53 4.23 13.26 -4.74
N GLN A 54 3.27 13.52 -5.63
CA GLN A 54 2.01 14.15 -5.27
C GLN A 54 1.01 13.08 -4.80
N LEU A 55 0.58 13.15 -3.54
CA LEU A 55 -0.53 12.33 -3.03
C LEU A 55 -1.87 12.94 -3.48
N GLU A 56 -2.74 12.10 -4.02
CA GLU A 56 -4.05 12.46 -4.54
C GLU A 56 -5.15 11.56 -3.95
N TYR A 57 -6.31 12.15 -3.71
CA TYR A 57 -7.56 11.46 -3.39
C TYR A 57 -8.54 11.63 -4.55
N GLY A 58 -8.92 10.55 -5.20
CA GLY A 58 -9.79 10.52 -6.38
C GLY A 58 -11.02 9.67 -6.16
N THR A 59 -12.19 10.24 -6.42
CA THR A 59 -13.48 9.55 -6.49
C THR A 59 -14.10 9.76 -7.87
N GLU A 60 -15.28 9.20 -8.10
CA GLU A 60 -16.08 9.48 -9.30
C GLU A 60 -16.43 10.96 -9.47
N PHE A 61 -16.45 11.72 -8.37
CA PHE A 61 -16.81 13.15 -8.35
C PHE A 61 -15.61 14.07 -8.61
N GLY A 62 -14.39 13.54 -8.68
CA GLY A 62 -13.21 14.32 -9.00
C GLY A 62 -11.95 13.90 -8.26
N ARG A 63 -10.87 14.65 -8.48
CA ARG A 63 -9.55 14.40 -7.88
C ARG A 63 -9.10 15.61 -7.08
N GLN A 64 -8.66 15.35 -5.85
CA GLN A 64 -8.11 16.34 -4.94
C GLN A 64 -6.63 16.05 -4.66
N ARG A 65 -5.78 17.07 -4.81
CA ARG A 65 -4.38 17.01 -4.40
C ARG A 65 -4.28 17.15 -2.88
N LEU A 66 -3.72 16.16 -2.20
CA LEU A 66 -3.47 16.18 -0.76
C LEU A 66 -2.13 16.84 -0.42
N GLY A 67 -1.12 16.71 -1.26
CA GLY A 67 0.17 17.39 -1.12
C GLY A 67 1.35 16.47 -1.47
N SER A 68 2.56 16.98 -1.32
CA SER A 68 3.77 16.21 -1.56
C SER A 68 4.03 15.18 -0.45
N VAL A 69 4.62 14.05 -0.84
CA VAL A 69 5.04 12.96 0.03
C VAL A 69 6.38 12.41 -0.45
N GLN A 70 7.24 12.07 0.51
CA GLN A 70 8.56 11.55 0.23
C GLN A 70 8.59 10.03 0.40
N GLN A 71 9.21 9.32 -0.54
CA GLN A 71 9.48 7.90 -0.37
C GLN A 71 10.57 7.67 0.67
N ILE A 72 10.34 6.76 1.61
CA ILE A 72 11.25 6.49 2.73
C ILE A 72 11.96 5.14 2.63
N GLU A 73 11.44 4.23 1.80
CA GLU A 73 12.06 2.95 1.48
C GLU A 73 12.32 2.94 -0.02
N LEU A 74 13.58 2.76 -0.46
CA LEU A 74 13.88 2.61 -1.88
C LEU A 74 13.08 1.43 -2.42
N ALA A 75 12.13 1.69 -3.31
CA ALA A 75 11.57 0.64 -4.14
C ALA A 75 12.71 -0.04 -4.90
N THR A 76 12.72 -1.37 -4.92
CA THR A 76 13.76 -2.19 -5.56
C THR A 76 13.75 -2.11 -7.10
N GLY A 77 13.22 -1.03 -7.68
CA GLY A 77 13.08 -0.85 -9.11
C GLY A 77 12.96 0.61 -9.53
N ARG A 78 13.38 0.88 -10.77
CA ARG A 78 13.34 2.21 -11.39
C ARG A 78 11.91 2.50 -11.85
N HIS A 79 11.06 2.88 -10.91
CA HIS A 79 9.63 3.03 -11.17
C HIS A 79 9.29 4.49 -11.56
N THR A 80 8.83 4.65 -12.80
CA THR A 80 8.37 5.93 -13.38
C THR A 80 6.83 6.02 -13.45
N GLY A 81 6.15 5.13 -12.72
CA GLY A 81 4.71 4.89 -12.82
C GLY A 81 3.83 5.72 -11.88
N ARG A 82 2.51 5.52 -12.02
CA ARG A 82 1.52 5.89 -11.01
C ARG A 82 1.52 4.80 -9.93
N TYR A 83 1.47 5.20 -8.67
CA TYR A 83 1.35 4.25 -7.56
C TYR A 83 -0.04 4.33 -6.95
N GLN A 84 -0.46 3.21 -6.38
CA GLN A 84 -1.67 3.15 -5.58
C GLN A 84 -1.29 2.91 -4.12
N VAL A 85 -2.04 3.51 -3.21
CA VAL A 85 -1.86 3.30 -1.77
C VAL A 85 -2.60 2.03 -1.36
N ALA A 86 -1.91 1.12 -0.69
CA ALA A 86 -2.49 -0.10 -0.14
C ALA A 86 -3.06 0.13 1.27
N SER A 87 -2.30 0.82 2.11
CA SER A 87 -2.64 1.10 3.49
C SER A 87 -1.82 2.26 4.01
N CYS A 88 -2.29 2.90 5.10
CA CYS A 88 -1.54 3.90 5.84
C CYS A 88 -1.64 3.63 7.34
N TYR A 89 -0.55 3.82 8.06
CA TYR A 89 -0.50 3.72 9.52
C TYR A 89 0.13 4.98 10.12
N GLN A 90 -0.26 5.30 11.35
CA GLN A 90 0.32 6.42 12.07
C GLN A 90 1.79 6.15 12.36
N ALA A 91 2.63 7.13 12.02
CA ALA A 91 4.05 7.11 12.33
C ALA A 91 4.33 7.91 13.60
N PRO A 92 5.47 7.67 14.28
CA PRO A 92 5.88 8.47 15.42
C PRO A 92 5.85 9.97 15.11
N ARG A 93 5.32 10.74 16.04
CA ARG A 93 5.16 12.19 15.93
C ARG A 93 5.79 12.86 17.14
N ILE A 94 6.56 13.92 16.88
CA ILE A 94 7.16 14.76 17.93
C ILE A 94 6.06 15.61 18.58
N GLN A 95 5.12 16.11 17.79
CA GLN A 95 3.97 16.87 18.25
C GLN A 95 2.71 16.02 18.05
N LYS A 96 1.92 15.85 19.10
CA LYS A 96 0.75 14.95 19.07
C LYS A 96 -0.30 15.44 18.06
N GLU A 97 -0.40 16.75 17.94
CA GLU A 97 -1.37 17.47 17.11
C GLU A 97 -1.01 17.46 15.61
N LEU A 98 0.24 17.12 15.25
CA LEU A 98 0.69 17.05 13.86
C LEU A 98 0.84 15.59 13.45
N PRO A 99 -0.09 15.04 12.65
CA PRO A 99 -0.06 13.64 12.30
C PRO A 99 1.08 13.38 11.32
N ASN A 100 1.66 12.19 11.43
CA ASN A 100 2.54 11.63 10.41
C ASN A 100 1.96 10.28 10.00
N PHE A 101 1.92 9.99 8.71
CA PHE A 101 1.49 8.69 8.21
C PHE A 101 2.59 8.09 7.34
N VAL A 102 2.80 6.79 7.52
CA VAL A 102 3.52 5.99 6.53
C VAL A 102 2.50 5.19 5.75
N CYS A 103 2.54 5.32 4.43
CA CYS A 103 1.63 4.66 3.53
C CYS A 103 2.38 3.67 2.65
N ARG A 104 1.95 2.41 2.65
CA ARG A 104 2.46 1.39 1.73
C ARG A 104 1.90 1.62 0.34
N ILE A 105 2.76 1.47 -0.66
CA ILE A 105 2.43 1.73 -2.05
C ILE A 105 2.81 0.56 -2.94
N TYR A 106 2.06 0.40 -4.02
CA TYR A 106 2.37 -0.55 -5.06
C TYR A 106 2.30 0.11 -6.43
N ASP A 107 3.04 -0.42 -7.38
CA ASP A 107 2.99 0.04 -8.77
C ASP A 107 1.62 -0.32 -9.36
N ALA A 108 0.87 0.69 -9.81
CA ALA A 108 -0.52 0.50 -10.21
C ALA A 108 -0.70 -0.39 -11.45
N ARG A 109 0.36 -0.65 -12.23
CA ARG A 109 0.30 -1.48 -13.44
C ARG A 109 0.69 -2.93 -13.14
N SER A 110 1.80 -3.12 -12.44
CA SER A 110 2.38 -4.43 -12.16
C SER A 110 1.90 -5.05 -10.87
N GLY A 111 1.34 -4.24 -9.95
CA GLY A 111 0.99 -4.68 -8.60
C GLY A 111 2.20 -4.98 -7.72
N ALA A 112 3.42 -4.70 -8.19
CA ALA A 112 4.63 -4.92 -7.42
C ALA A 112 4.68 -3.97 -6.21
N ASP A 113 5.16 -4.48 -5.08
CA ASP A 113 5.45 -3.64 -3.91
C ASP A 113 6.45 -2.55 -4.30
N ALA A 114 6.08 -1.30 -4.02
CA ALA A 114 6.86 -0.11 -4.30
C ALA A 114 7.34 0.56 -2.99
N GLY A 115 7.26 -0.15 -1.86
CA GLY A 115 7.72 0.34 -0.57
C GLY A 115 6.73 1.30 0.07
N SER A 116 7.25 2.36 0.70
CA SER A 116 6.45 3.23 1.55
C SER A 116 6.76 4.72 1.36
N VAL A 117 5.75 5.56 1.51
CA VAL A 117 5.87 7.03 1.53
C VAL A 117 5.50 7.61 2.88
N LEU A 118 6.16 8.69 3.26
CA LEU A 118 5.92 9.45 4.47
C LEU A 118 5.15 10.72 4.16
N SER A 119 3.97 10.84 4.74
CA SER A 119 3.14 12.03 4.71
C SER A 119 3.29 12.79 6.03
N LYS A 120 3.57 14.09 5.95
CA LYS A 120 3.76 15.01 7.09
C LYS A 120 2.97 16.31 6.90
N GLY A 121 2.90 17.10 7.96
CA GLY A 121 2.39 18.49 7.92
C GLY A 121 0.98 18.58 7.32
N GLY A 122 0.74 19.59 6.48
CA GLY A 122 -0.57 19.82 5.87
C GLY A 122 -1.10 18.64 5.03
N THR A 123 -0.21 17.88 4.37
CA THR A 123 -0.59 16.66 3.63
C THR A 123 -1.16 15.61 4.59
N ALA A 124 -0.50 15.38 5.72
CA ALA A 124 -0.94 14.44 6.73
C ALA A 124 -2.24 14.87 7.41
N VAL A 125 -2.42 16.18 7.66
CA VAL A 125 -3.69 16.71 8.20
C VAL A 125 -4.85 16.47 7.24
N ARG A 126 -4.65 16.64 5.93
CA ARG A 126 -5.67 16.36 4.92
C ARG A 126 -5.94 14.86 4.78
N LEU A 127 -4.90 14.03 4.80
CA LEU A 127 -5.03 12.58 4.78
C LEU A 127 -5.77 12.05 6.01
N ALA A 128 -5.47 12.57 7.20
CA ALA A 128 -6.15 12.22 8.45
C ALA A 128 -7.67 12.39 8.37
N ARG A 129 -8.15 13.45 7.69
CA ARG A 129 -9.60 13.67 7.48
C ARG A 129 -10.24 12.59 6.63
N ILE A 130 -9.53 12.08 5.63
CA ILE A 130 -10.00 10.98 4.75
C ILE A 130 -9.97 9.65 5.50
N LEU A 131 -8.93 9.42 6.31
CA LEU A 131 -8.78 8.20 7.11
C LEU A 131 -9.68 8.17 8.37
N GLY A 132 -10.39 9.26 8.66
CA GLY A 132 -11.25 9.35 9.85
C GLY A 132 -10.49 9.43 11.17
N ASP A 133 -9.30 10.02 11.18
CA ASP A 133 -8.49 10.19 12.39
C ASP A 133 -9.21 11.07 13.43
N ARG A 134 -9.64 10.43 14.51
CA ARG A 134 -10.46 11.06 15.54
C ARG A 134 -9.74 12.19 16.26
N GLU A 135 -8.44 12.08 16.50
CA GLU A 135 -7.68 13.12 17.18
C GLU A 135 -7.57 14.38 16.31
N GLN A 136 -7.38 14.22 15.00
CA GLN A 136 -7.34 15.35 14.06
C GLN A 136 -8.71 16.01 13.87
N ILE A 137 -9.78 15.23 13.85
CA ILE A 137 -11.15 15.77 13.78
C ILE A 137 -11.46 16.60 15.03
N GLN A 138 -11.03 16.15 16.22
CA GLN A 138 -11.18 16.91 17.46
C GLN A 138 -10.30 18.15 17.48
N TYR A 139 -9.05 18.05 17.01
CA TYR A 139 -8.11 19.17 17.01
C TYR A 139 -8.61 20.37 16.19
N ARG A 140 -9.36 20.15 15.11
CA ARG A 140 -9.96 21.22 14.28
C ARG A 140 -10.75 22.26 15.09
N TRP A 141 -11.36 21.85 16.19
CA TRP A 141 -12.19 22.70 17.04
C TRP A 141 -11.42 23.27 18.24
N THR A 142 -10.14 22.95 18.36
CA THR A 142 -9.26 23.47 19.40
C THR A 142 -8.52 24.68 18.84
N PRO A 143 -8.39 25.79 19.60
CA PRO A 143 -7.46 26.85 19.24
C PRO A 143 -6.07 26.26 18.99
N ASP A 144 -5.45 26.63 17.87
CA ASP A 144 -4.13 26.12 17.51
C ASP A 144 -3.09 26.64 18.50
N LYS A 145 -2.61 25.74 19.37
CA LYS A 145 -1.62 26.06 20.42
C LYS A 145 -0.29 26.54 19.86
N TRP A 146 -0.08 26.33 18.57
CA TRP A 146 1.14 26.70 17.85
C TRP A 146 0.94 27.88 16.91
N SER A 147 -0.28 28.41 16.81
CA SER A 147 -0.50 29.66 16.08
C SER A 147 0.20 30.79 16.82
N ARG A 148 1.16 31.43 16.16
CA ARG A 148 1.91 32.57 16.72
C ARG A 148 1.09 33.87 16.72
N LEU A 149 -0.20 33.78 16.43
CA LEU A 149 -1.11 34.92 16.50
C LEU A 149 -1.43 35.16 17.98
N ARG A 150 -0.61 35.98 18.61
CA ARG A 150 -1.06 36.78 19.74
C ARG A 150 -1.93 37.89 19.13
N ASP A 151 -3.19 37.94 19.53
CA ASP A 151 -3.99 39.16 19.40
C ASP A 151 -3.31 40.32 20.14
#